data_AF-K2A1P1-F1
#
_entry.id   AF-K2A1P1-F1
#
_cell.length_a   1.000
_cell.length_b   1.000
_cell.length_c   1.000
_cell.angle_alpha   90.00
_cell.angle_beta   90.00
_cell.angle_gamma   90.00
#
_symmetry.space_group_name_H-M   'P 1'
#
loop_
_entity.id
_entity.type
_entity.pdbx_description
1 polymer ?
#
loop_
_entity_poly.entity_id
_entity_poly.type
_entity_poly.pdbx_seq_one_letter_code
_entity_poly.pdbx_strand_id
1 'polypeptide(L)' 'MASKNGLAVAMVSKKICSGCHLSISDNTLCQARFKGGLIHCPSCQRIIFIEP' A
#
# COMPACT_ATOMS: atom_id res chain seq x y z
N MET A 1 21.85 3.44 -0.98
CA MET A 1 20.39 3.31 -1.15
C MET A 1 20.04 1.85 -1.38
N ALA A 2 19.46 1.15 -0.39
CA ALA A 2 18.99 -0.21 -0.60
C ALA A 2 17.60 -0.16 -1.23
N SER A 3 17.52 -0.51 -2.50
CA SER A 3 16.26 -0.76 -3.22
C SER A 3 15.46 -1.76 -2.39
N LYS A 4 14.27 -1.40 -1.89
CA LYS A 4 13.43 -2.25 -1.03
C LYS A 4 12.87 -3.47 -1.80
N ASN A 5 13.74 -4.41 -2.18
CA ASN A 5 13.44 -5.67 -2.88
C ASN A 5 12.86 -5.51 -4.30
N GLY A 6 13.18 -4.43 -5.02
CA GLY A 6 12.78 -4.26 -6.43
C GLY A 6 11.27 -4.11 -6.71
N LEU A 7 10.43 -4.21 -5.68
CA LEU A 7 8.98 -4.06 -5.79
C LEU A 7 8.56 -2.66 -5.33
N ALA A 8 8.19 -1.81 -6.28
CA ALA A 8 7.67 -0.47 -6.02
C ALA A 8 6.17 -0.47 -5.65
N VAL A 9 5.44 -1.51 -6.07
CA VAL A 9 3.98 -1.64 -5.90
C VAL A 9 3.67 -2.87 -5.05
N ALA A 10 2.71 -2.73 -4.14
CA ALA A 10 2.19 -3.79 -3.29
C ALA A 10 0.66 -3.80 -3.30
N MET A 11 0.08 -4.99 -3.22
CA MET A 11 -1.36 -5.16 -3.08
C MET A 11 -1.75 -5.00 -1.62
N VAL A 12 -2.95 -4.47 -1.36
CA VAL A 12 -3.54 -4.53 -0.02
C VAL A 12 -4.64 -5.57 0.02
N SER A 13 -4.43 -6.60 0.83
CA SER A 13 -5.42 -7.65 1.09
C SER A 13 -5.79 -7.67 2.57
N LYS A 14 -7.09 -7.67 2.89
CA LYS A 14 -7.59 -7.67 4.29
C LYS A 14 -6.95 -6.58 5.17
N LYS A 15 -6.73 -5.38 4.62
CA LYS A 15 -6.02 -4.25 5.28
C LYS A 15 -4.54 -4.50 5.55
N ILE A 16 -3.90 -5.48 4.93
CA ILE A 16 -2.48 -5.79 5.10
C ILE A 16 -1.74 -5.50 3.79
N CYS A 17 -0.61 -4.80 3.88
CA CYS A 17 0.28 -4.56 2.75
C CYS A 17 1.04 -5.85 2.42
N SER A 18 0.89 -6.39 1.21
CA SER A 18 1.62 -7.59 0.79
C SER A 18 3.14 -7.38 0.64
N GLY A 19 3.61 -6.13 0.65
CA GLY A 19 5.04 -5.82 0.56
C GLY A 19 5.78 -5.80 1.88
N CYS A 20 5.15 -5.38 2.98
CA CYS A 20 5.77 -5.29 4.31
C CYS A 20 5.02 -6.04 5.40
N HIS A 21 3.90 -6.67 5.05
CA HIS A 21 3.04 -7.47 5.93
C HIS A 21 2.51 -6.71 7.16
N LEU A 22 2.51 -5.37 7.10
CA LEU A 22 1.94 -4.50 8.12
C LEU A 22 0.52 -4.11 7.77
N SER A 23 -0.28 -3.87 8.81
CA SER A 23 -1.63 -3.34 8.68
C SER A 23 -1.61 -1.90 8.18
N ILE A 24 -2.54 -1.60 7.28
CA ILE A 24 -2.79 -0.27 6.72
C ILE A 24 -4.03 0.30 7.37
N SER A 25 -3.95 1.58 7.75
CA SER A 25 -5.07 2.29 8.39
C SER A 25 -6.27 2.42 7.46
N ASP A 26 -7.48 2.38 8.02
CA ASP A 26 -8.72 2.54 7.27
C ASP A 26 -8.79 3.88 6.51
N ASN A 27 -8.24 4.96 7.06
CA ASN A 27 -8.13 6.24 6.37
C ASN A 27 -7.32 6.13 5.07
N THR A 28 -6.19 5.43 5.10
CA THR A 28 -5.35 5.20 3.91
C THR A 28 -6.08 4.33 2.89
N LEU A 29 -6.83 3.31 3.34
CA LEU A 29 -7.62 2.46 2.44
C LEU A 29 -8.77 3.22 1.80
N CYS A 30 -9.49 4.04 2.56
CA CYS A 30 -10.52 4.92 2.03
C CYS A 30 -9.94 5.89 0.99
N GLN A 31 -8.76 6.48 1.26
CA GLN A 31 -8.10 7.33 0.27
C GLN A 31 -7.72 6.56 -1.00
N ALA A 32 -7.22 5.33 -0.88
CA ALA A 32 -6.88 4.50 -2.02
C ALA A 32 -8.11 4.04 -2.83
N ARG A 33 -9.26 3.82 -2.19
CA ARG A 33 -10.52 3.46 -2.87
C ARG A 33 -11.21 4.65 -3.54
N PHE A 34 -11.33 5.77 -2.83
CA PHE A 34 -12.23 6.86 -3.25
C PHE A 34 -11.52 8.03 -3.93
N LYS A 35 -10.22 8.25 -3.64
CA LYS A 35 -9.52 9.47 -4.06
C LYS A 35 -8.83 9.35 -5.42
N GLY A 36 -8.89 8.17 -6.07
CA GLY A 36 -8.40 7.96 -7.44
C GLY A 36 -6.92 8.34 -7.65
N GLY A 37 -6.08 8.19 -6.62
CA GLY A 37 -4.69 8.63 -6.63
C GLY A 37 -3.72 7.53 -6.23
N LEU A 38 -2.45 7.70 -6.60
CA LEU A 38 -1.34 6.84 -6.16
C LEU A 38 -1.11 7.04 -4.66
N ILE A 39 -1.60 6.10 -3.85
CA ILE A 39 -1.36 6.07 -2.41
C ILE A 39 -0.14 5.21 -2.11
N HIS A 40 0.67 5.65 -1.15
CA HIS A 40 1.82 4.90 -0.67
C HIS A 40 1.53 4.29 0.71
N CYS A 41 2.06 3.09 0.95
CA CYS A 41 2.06 2.46 2.27
C CYS A 41 2.86 3.34 3.24
N PRO A 42 2.30 3.71 4.41
CA PRO A 42 3.01 4.56 5.38
C PRO A 42 4.27 3.88 5.95
N SER A 43 4.29 2.56 6.02
CA SER A 43 5.40 1.80 6.63
C SER A 43 6.54 1.53 5.66
N CYS A 44 6.23 1.13 4.42
CA CYS A 44 7.26 0.76 3.44
C CYS A 44 7.45 1.75 2.30
N GLN A 45 6.58 2.76 2.18
CA GLN A 45 6.53 3.74 1.08
C GLN A 45 6.29 3.14 -0.31
N ARG A 46 5.88 1.87 -0.41
CA ARG A 46 5.46 1.27 -1.68
C ARG A 46 4.11 1.80 -2.11
N ILE A 47 3.90 1.97 -3.40
CA ILE A 47 2.59 2.26 -3.96
C ILE A 47 1.66 1.09 -3.61
N ILE A 48 0.47 1.40 -3.10
CA ILE A 48 -0.52 0.40 -2.75
C ILE A 48 -1.74 0.49 -3.66
N PHE A 49 -2.23 -0.67 -4.10
CA PHE A 49 -3.50 -0.79 -4.78
C PHE A 49 -4.41 -1.76 -4.03
N ILE A 50 -5.71 -1.51 -4.13
CA ILE A 50 -6.74 -2.33 -3.49
C ILE A 50 -7.38 -3.15 -4.61
N GLU A 51 -7.33 -4.47 -4.47
CA GLU A 51 -8.07 -5.37 -5.35
C GLU A 51 -9.59 -5.14 -5.14
N PRO A 52 -10.38 -5.04 -6.22
CA PRO A 52 -11.82 -4.75 -6.15
C PRO A 52 -12.61 -5.77 -5.31
#